data_AF-A0A318EA31-F1
#
_entry.id   AF-A0A318EA31-F1
#
_cell.length_a   1.000
_cell.length_b   1.000
_cell.length_c   1.000
_cell.angle_alpha   90.00
_cell.angle_beta   90.00
_cell.angle_gamma   90.00
#
_symmetry.space_group_name_H-M   'P 1'
#
loop_
_entity.id
_entity.type
_entity.pdbx_description
1 polymer ?
#
loop_
_entity_poly.entity_id
_entity_poly.type
_entity_poly.pdbx_seq_one_letter_code
_entity_poly.pdbx_strand_id
1 'polypeptide(L)'
;MPGGAVEEVRSPQGTGSLITHGFDTARTGIGRVVVAVQPRGAGATFLSFDPARSVRARWLNERLVYIEAWRGRIAASELVFDSLERRFLYRKLAHYAYAVDPRCADLENRTGQSDALPK
;
A
#
# COMPACT_ATOMS: atom_id res chain seq x y z
N MET A 1 21.57 -5.24 -13.45
CA MET A 1 20.36 -5.84 -12.84
C MET A 1 20.00 -4.98 -11.63
N PRO A 2 18.86 -4.28 -11.59
CA PRO A 2 18.47 -3.58 -10.37
C PRO A 2 18.14 -4.65 -9.32
N GLY A 3 18.96 -4.70 -8.26
CA GLY A 3 18.80 -5.62 -7.14
C GLY A 3 17.70 -5.11 -6.22
N GLY A 4 16.50 -5.64 -6.37
CA GLY A 4 15.38 -5.37 -5.48
C GLY A 4 15.22 -6.48 -4.45
N ALA A 5 14.87 -6.13 -3.21
CA ALA A 5 14.32 -7.11 -2.28
C ALA A 5 12.99 -7.60 -2.85
N VAL A 6 12.85 -8.92 -2.97
CA VAL A 6 11.62 -9.60 -3.37
C VAL A 6 11.12 -10.38 -2.17
N GLU A 7 9.91 -10.06 -1.72
CA GLU A 7 9.22 -10.79 -0.66
C GLU A 7 7.97 -11.45 -1.25
N GLU A 8 7.85 -12.77 -1.12
CA GLU A 8 6.66 -13.52 -1.51
C GLU A 8 5.93 -14.02 -0.26
N VAL A 9 4.63 -13.74 -0.18
CA VAL A 9 3.75 -14.15 0.90
C VAL A 9 2.53 -14.87 0.31
N ARG A 10 2.23 -16.04 0.84
CA ARG A 10 1.04 -16.82 0.47
C ARG A 10 -0.19 -16.36 1.24
N SER A 11 -1.37 -16.53 0.65
CA SER A 11 -2.63 -16.37 1.39
C SER A 11 -2.74 -17.42 2.50
N PRO A 12 -3.59 -17.23 3.53
CA PRO A 12 -3.73 -18.16 4.65
C PRO A 12 -3.94 -19.63 4.27
N GLN A 13 -4.70 -19.89 3.21
CA GLN A 13 -4.96 -21.24 2.67
C GLN A 13 -4.00 -21.60 1.52
N GLY A 14 -3.01 -20.77 1.24
CA GLY A 14 -1.99 -20.99 0.20
C GLY A 14 -2.48 -20.83 -1.23
N THR A 15 -3.70 -20.33 -1.44
CA THR A 15 -4.33 -20.29 -2.77
C THR A 15 -3.97 -19.06 -3.59
N GLY A 16 -3.59 -17.98 -2.93
CA GLY A 16 -3.09 -16.75 -3.55
C GLY A 16 -1.61 -16.51 -3.24
N SER A 17 -0.98 -15.69 -4.08
CA SER A 17 0.37 -15.17 -3.87
C SER A 17 0.37 -13.64 -3.88
N LEU A 18 1.26 -13.09 -3.06
CA LEU A 18 1.52 -11.67 -2.92
C LEU A 18 3.02 -11.48 -3.04
N ILE A 19 3.46 -10.70 -4.01
CA ILE A 19 4.89 -10.46 -4.26
C ILE A 19 5.15 -8.97 -4.13
N THR A 20 6.06 -8.57 -3.25
CA THR A 20 6.51 -7.19 -3.12
C THR A 20 7.91 -7.08 -3.70
N HIS A 21 8.08 -6.21 -4.69
CA HIS A 21 9.37 -5.95 -5.33
C HIS A 21 9.75 -4.48 -5.20
N GLY A 22 10.88 -4.21 -4.54
CA GLY A 22 11.48 -2.87 -4.48
C GLY A 22 12.36 -2.60 -5.70
N PHE A 23 12.20 -1.45 -6.34
CA PHE A 23 13.09 -0.98 -7.39
C PHE A 23 13.92 0.18 -6.82
N ASP A 24 15.21 -0.05 -6.67
CA ASP A 24 16.15 1.03 -6.37
C ASP A 24 16.41 1.82 -7.65
N THR A 25 15.64 2.88 -7.84
CA THR A 25 15.89 3.87 -8.88
C THR A 25 17.04 4.77 -8.44
N ALA A 26 18.25 4.20 -8.51
CA ALA A 26 19.52 4.83 -8.19
C ALA A 26 19.81 6.03 -9.12
N ARG A 27 19.19 7.18 -8.81
CA ARG A 27 19.60 8.54 -9.21
C ARG A 27 18.92 9.63 -8.37
N THR A 28 17.76 9.34 -7.77
CA THR A 28 16.95 10.34 -7.02
C THR A 28 16.75 10.00 -5.55
N GLY A 29 17.27 8.85 -5.07
CA GLY A 29 17.19 8.44 -3.66
C GLY A 29 15.79 8.02 -3.19
N ILE A 30 14.82 7.95 -4.11
CA ILE A 30 13.46 7.51 -3.82
C ILE A 30 13.13 6.33 -4.75
N GLY A 31 12.79 5.20 -4.14
CA GLY A 31 12.48 3.96 -4.86
C GLY A 31 11.01 3.84 -5.24
N ARG A 32 10.76 3.01 -6.25
CA ARG A 32 9.42 2.51 -6.60
C ARG A 32 9.25 1.14 -5.94
N VAL A 33 8.08 0.88 -5.37
CA VAL A 33 7.73 -0.48 -4.90
C VAL A 33 6.51 -0.97 -5.66
N VAL A 34 6.59 -2.18 -6.20
CA VAL A 34 5.47 -2.83 -6.87
C VAL A 34 4.99 -4.00 -6.03
N VAL A 35 3.69 -4.05 -5.77
CA VAL A 35 3.02 -5.18 -5.12
C VAL A 35 2.20 -5.90 -6.19
N ALA A 36 2.55 -7.14 -6.49
CA ALA A 36 1.77 -8.03 -7.34
C ALA A 36 0.86 -8.89 -6.45
N VAL A 37 -0.44 -8.80 -6.67
CA VAL A 37 -1.47 -9.57 -5.97
C VAL A 37 -2.07 -10.57 -6.95
N GLN A 38 -1.92 -11.86 -6.68
CA GLN A 38 -2.46 -12.93 -7.52
C GLN A 38 -3.36 -13.86 -6.68
N PRO A 39 -4.68 -13.62 -6.68
CA PRO A 39 -5.63 -14.53 -6.03
C PRO A 39 -5.85 -15.79 -6.87
N ARG A 40 -6.41 -16.83 -6.25
CA ARG A 40 -6.77 -18.06 -6.96
C ARG A 40 -7.79 -17.78 -8.07
N GLY A 41 -7.54 -18.34 -9.25
CA GLY A 41 -8.51 -18.33 -10.36
C GLY A 41 -8.66 -16.97 -11.06
N ALA A 42 -7.82 -15.99 -10.74
CA ALA A 42 -7.82 -14.68 -11.39
C ALA A 42 -6.39 -14.23 -11.76
N GLY A 43 -6.30 -13.34 -12.74
CA GLY A 43 -5.03 -12.75 -13.15
C GLY A 43 -4.43 -11.86 -12.06
N ALA A 44 -3.10 -11.72 -12.08
CA ALA A 44 -2.38 -10.85 -11.15
C ALA A 44 -2.76 -9.37 -11.36
N THR A 45 -2.87 -8.63 -10.26
CA THR A 45 -3.01 -7.18 -10.25
C THR A 45 -1.73 -6.56 -9.70
N PHE A 46 -1.19 -5.56 -10.40
CA PHE A 46 0.04 -4.87 -10.02
C PHE A 46 -0.29 -3.48 -9.47
N LEU A 47 0.14 -3.22 -8.24
CA LEU A 47 -0.02 -1.95 -7.55
C LEU A 47 1.34 -1.28 -7.42
N SER A 48 1.50 -0.10 -8.00
CA SER A 48 2.75 0.66 -7.98
C SER A 48 2.69 1.79 -6.96
N PHE A 49 3.73 1.89 -6.13
CA PHE A 49 3.89 2.91 -5.11
C PHE A 49 5.16 3.70 -5.40
N ASP A 50 4.99 4.95 -5.80
CA ASP A 50 6.06 5.85 -6.23
C ASP A 50 5.66 7.31 -5.90
N PRO A 51 6.44 8.06 -5.11
CA PRO A 51 7.54 7.62 -4.27
C PRO A 51 7.08 6.80 -3.05
N ALA A 52 7.77 5.70 -2.71
CA ALA A 52 7.58 4.99 -1.44
C ALA A 52 8.92 4.53 -0.85
N ARG A 53 9.10 4.74 0.46
CA ARG A 53 10.29 4.27 1.19
C ARG A 53 10.21 2.80 1.53
N SER A 54 9.03 2.35 1.95
CA SER A 54 8.75 0.95 2.24
C SER A 54 7.29 0.69 1.97
N VAL A 55 6.99 -0.54 1.54
CA VAL A 55 5.63 -1.04 1.42
C VAL A 55 5.59 -2.39 2.11
N ARG A 56 4.64 -2.56 3.01
CA ARG A 56 4.32 -3.85 3.63
C ARG A 56 2.97 -4.27 3.10
N ALA A 57 2.86 -5.50 2.66
CA ALA A 57 1.61 -6.05 2.17
C ALA A 57 1.38 -7.43 2.81
N ARG A 58 0.14 -7.70 3.21
CA ARG A 58 -0.24 -9.01 3.78
C ARG A 58 -1.67 -9.36 3.43
N TRP A 59 -1.95 -10.65 3.31
CA TRP A 59 -3.32 -11.14 3.24
C TRP A 59 -4.03 -10.93 4.57
N LEU A 60 -5.27 -10.44 4.52
CA LEU A 60 -6.20 -10.44 5.66
C LEU A 60 -7.06 -11.71 5.67
N ASN A 61 -7.38 -12.23 4.49
CA ASN A 61 -8.06 -13.50 4.24
C ASN A 61 -7.74 -13.95 2.80
N GLU A 62 -8.48 -14.89 2.20
CA GLU A 62 -8.24 -15.36 0.83
C GLU A 62 -8.56 -14.35 -0.29
N ARG A 63 -9.09 -13.18 0.06
CA ARG A 63 -9.60 -12.19 -0.90
C ARG A 63 -9.01 -10.80 -0.66
N LEU A 64 -8.84 -10.40 0.59
CA LEU A 64 -8.46 -9.06 0.99
C LEU A 64 -6.98 -8.98 1.29
N VAL A 65 -6.33 -7.95 0.75
CA VAL A 65 -4.93 -7.63 1.00
C VAL A 65 -4.87 -6.28 1.71
N TYR A 66 -4.21 -6.26 2.87
CA TYR A 66 -3.83 -5.03 3.54
C TYR A 66 -2.49 -4.56 3.01
N ILE A 67 -2.39 -3.28 2.67
CA ILE A 67 -1.17 -2.66 2.19
C ILE A 67 -0.91 -1.38 2.97
N GLU A 68 0.30 -1.24 3.47
CA GLU A 68 0.79 -0.06 4.16
C GLU A 68 2.02 0.46 3.40
N ALA A 69 1.90 1.65 2.82
CA ALA A 69 2.96 2.28 2.03
C ALA A 69 3.47 3.55 2.72
N TRP A 70 4.71 3.51 3.22
CA TRP A 70 5.34 4.64 3.89
C TRP A 70 5.95 5.63 2.90
N ARG A 71 5.56 6.90 3.04
CA ARG A 71 6.07 8.05 2.30
C ARG A 71 6.97 8.89 3.20
N GLY A 72 8.05 8.28 3.71
CA GLY A 72 8.95 8.94 4.66
C GLY A 72 8.78 8.38 6.08
N ARG A 73 8.89 9.23 7.10
CA ARG A 73 8.83 8.84 8.52
C ARG A 73 7.47 9.04 9.19
N ILE A 74 6.61 9.89 8.63
CA ILE A 74 5.42 10.41 9.32
C ILE A 74 4.12 10.20 8.55
N ALA A 75 4.19 9.73 7.30
CA ALA A 75 3.03 9.53 6.45
C ALA A 75 3.02 8.10 5.90
N ALA A 76 1.91 7.40 6.04
CA ALA A 76 1.66 6.11 5.43
C ALA A 76 0.30 6.08 4.75
N SER A 77 0.22 5.45 3.58
CA SER A 77 -1.05 5.11 2.95
C SER A 77 -1.46 3.72 3.41
N GLU A 78 -2.59 3.63 4.12
CA GLU A 78 -3.18 2.38 4.59
C GLU A 78 -4.34 2.01 3.67
N LEU A 79 -4.27 0.82 3.08
CA LEU A 79 -5.17 0.38 2.03
C LEU A 79 -5.70 -1.02 2.33
N VAL A 80 -6.98 -1.24 2.02
CA VAL A 80 -7.55 -2.59 1.91
C VAL A 80 -8.00 -2.81 0.48
N PHE A 81 -7.38 -3.77 -0.19
CA PHE A 81 -7.61 -4.10 -1.58
C PHE A 81 -8.37 -5.42 -1.70
N ASP A 82 -9.45 -5.41 -2.48
CA ASP A 82 -10.18 -6.61 -2.88
C ASP A 82 -9.53 -7.20 -4.13
N SER A 83 -8.88 -8.34 -3.99
CA SER A 83 -8.11 -8.96 -5.07
C SER A 83 -8.97 -9.53 -6.20
N LEU A 84 -10.21 -9.92 -5.92
CA LEU A 84 -11.12 -10.49 -6.91
C LEU A 84 -11.87 -9.39 -7.67
N GLU A 85 -12.39 -8.41 -6.94
CA GLU A 85 -13.10 -7.27 -7.54
C GLU A 85 -12.17 -6.19 -8.09
N ARG A 86 -10.87 -6.32 -7.83
CA ARG A 86 -9.79 -5.41 -8.26
C ARG A 86 -10.05 -3.95 -7.88
N ARG A 87 -10.59 -3.72 -6.69
CA ARG A 87 -10.89 -2.37 -6.18
C ARG A 87 -10.44 -2.20 -4.73
N PHE A 88 -10.18 -0.96 -4.36
CA PHE A 88 -9.92 -0.61 -2.97
C PHE A 88 -11.24 -0.48 -2.21
N LEU A 89 -11.34 -1.18 -1.09
CA LEU A 89 -12.46 -1.07 -0.15
C LEU A 89 -12.19 0.02 0.90
N TYR A 90 -10.92 0.27 1.20
CA TYR A 90 -10.48 1.28 2.15
C TYR A 90 -9.20 1.94 1.66
N ARG A 91 -9.13 3.26 1.82
CA ARG A 91 -7.95 4.08 1.55
C ARG A 91 -7.89 5.18 2.59
N LYS A 92 -6.80 5.26 3.35
CA LYS A 92 -6.54 6.37 4.26
C LYS A 92 -5.09 6.79 4.18
N LEU A 93 -4.85 8.10 4.15
CA LEU A 93 -3.53 8.66 4.38
C LEU A 93 -3.39 8.93 5.88
N ALA A 94 -2.64 8.08 6.57
CA ALA A 94 -2.33 8.24 7.98
C ALA A 94 -1.11 9.16 8.13
N HIS A 95 -1.32 10.30 8.77
CA HIS A 95 -0.26 11.21 9.18
C HIS A 95 0.01 11.01 10.66
N TYR A 96 1.04 10.22 10.97
CA TYR A 96 1.39 9.84 12.34
C TYR A 96 1.85 11.01 13.21
N ALA A 97 2.14 12.18 12.63
CA ALA A 97 2.31 13.42 13.39
C ALA A 97 1.04 13.80 14.19
N TYR A 98 -0.14 13.48 13.65
CA TYR A 98 -1.44 13.78 14.28
C TYR A 98 -1.78 12.82 15.43
N ALA A 99 -1.24 11.61 15.40
CA ALA A 99 -1.38 10.65 16.50
C ALA A 99 -0.53 11.03 17.73
N VAL A 100 0.52 11.84 17.55
CA VAL A 100 1.49 12.18 18.60
C VAL A 100 1.24 13.58 19.19
N ASP A 101 0.78 14.56 18.40
CA ASP A 101 0.43 15.90 18.90
C ASP A 101 -1.08 16.18 18.69
N PRO A 102 -1.87 16.26 19.79
CA PRO A 102 -3.30 16.57 19.72
C PRO A 102 -3.63 17.89 18.99
N ARG A 103 -2.72 18.87 18.99
CA ARG A 103 -2.91 20.16 18.30
C ARG A 103 -2.89 20.02 16.78
N CYS A 104 -2.34 18.92 16.28
CA CYS A 104 -2.28 18.63 14.86
C CYS A 104 -3.45 17.71 14.42
N ALA A 105 -4.14 17.04 15.35
CA ALA A 105 -5.28 16.15 15.05
C ALA A 105 -6.45 16.86 14.35
N ASP A 106 -6.66 18.15 14.64
CA ASP A 106 -7.71 18.96 14.01
C ASP A 106 -7.50 19.15 12.49
N LEU A 107 -6.28 18.96 11.98
CA LEU A 107 -5.96 19.04 10.56
C LEU A 107 -6.30 17.74 9.80
N GLU A 108 -6.29 16.58 10.47
CA GLU A 108 -6.62 15.29 9.85
C GLU A 108 -8.06 15.27 9.33
N ASN A 109 -9.00 15.76 10.15
CA ASN A 109 -10.43 15.79 9.82
C ASN A 109 -10.78 16.77 8.69
N ARG A 110 -10.02 17.86 8.54
CA ARG A 110 -10.24 18.85 7.46
C ARG A 110 -9.72 18.37 6.10
N THR A 111 -8.66 17.56 6.11
CA THR A 111 -8.03 17.08 4.87
C THR A 111 -8.82 15.92 4.24
N GLY A 112 -9.41 15.05 5.06
CA GLY A 112 -10.28 13.96 4.60
C GLY A 112 -11.61 14.40 3.96
N GLN A 113 -11.97 15.68 4.08
CA GLN A 113 -13.16 16.26 3.43
C GLN A 113 -12.88 16.84 2.04
N SER A 114 -11.60 17.03 1.67
CA SER A 114 -11.22 17.65 0.39
C SER A 114 -10.96 16.66 -0.76
N ASP A 115 -10.94 15.35 -0.47
CA ASP A 115 -10.80 14.28 -1.48
C ASP A 115 -12.15 13.76 -1.99
N ALA A 116 -13.27 14.42 -1.66
CA ALA A 116 -14.52 14.25 -2.38
C ALA A 116 -14.36 14.84 -3.80
N LEU A 117 -14.02 13.97 -4.75
CA LEU A 117 -13.86 14.30 -6.17
C LEU A 117 -15.04 15.14 -6.69
N PRO A 118 -14.80 16.18 -7.53
CA PRO A 118 -15.85 16.70 -8.39
C PRO A 118 -16.29 15.62 -9.39
N LYS A 119 -17.59 15.62 -9.70
CA LYS A 119 -18.26 14.71 -10.64
C LYS A 119 -17.69 14.79 -12.05
#